data_AF-A0A2E0KZ50-F1
#
_entry.id   AF-A0A2E0KZ50-F1
#
_cell.length_a   1.000
_cell.length_b   1.000
_cell.length_c   1.000
_cell.angle_alpha   90.00
_cell.angle_beta   90.00
_cell.angle_gamma   90.00
#
_symmetry.space_group_name_H-M   'P 1'
#
loop_
_entity.id
_entity.type
_entity.pdbx_description
1 polymer ?
#
loop_
_entity_poly.entity_id
_entity_poly.type
_entity_poly.pdbx_seq_one_letter_code
_entity_poly.pdbx_strand_id
1 'polypeptide(L)'
;MSKHENDKFQMTEPQAIGTRTRYAFWLTAHEDRFFEIVRSMGCVAFVSQPDNNCALVEISNQHDADEAWHWIRTELEEESKFVKLDKIWEDAISWLL
;
A
#
# COMPACT_ATOMS: atom_id res chain seq x y z
N MET A 1 -13.03 -15.13 -11.13
CA MET A 1 -11.86 -14.27 -10.86
C MET A 1 -11.72 -14.22 -9.35
N SER A 2 -10.77 -14.97 -8.80
CA SER A 2 -10.59 -15.07 -7.35
C SER A 2 -9.92 -13.77 -6.86
N LYS A 3 -10.70 -12.89 -6.23
CA LYS A 3 -10.15 -11.76 -5.49
C LYS A 3 -9.41 -12.35 -4.29
N HIS A 4 -8.08 -12.35 -4.32
CA HIS A 4 -7.33 -12.34 -3.07
C HIS A 4 -7.54 -10.95 -2.46
N GLU A 5 -8.66 -10.77 -1.77
CA GLU A 5 -8.79 -9.66 -0.83
C GLU A 5 -7.80 -9.94 0.30
N ASN A 6 -6.73 -9.15 0.32
CA ASN A 6 -5.86 -9.10 1.48
C ASN A 6 -6.63 -8.35 2.56
N ASP A 7 -6.98 -9.00 3.66
CA ASP A 7 -7.75 -8.37 4.76
C ASP A 7 -7.05 -7.14 5.36
N LYS A 8 -5.76 -6.91 5.03
CA LYS A 8 -4.95 -5.81 5.55
C LYS A 8 -5.05 -4.52 4.76
N PHE A 9 -5.30 -4.61 3.44
CA PHE A 9 -5.43 -3.43 2.58
C PHE A 9 -6.25 -3.72 1.31
N GLN A 10 -6.85 -2.68 0.75
CA GLN A 10 -7.58 -2.71 -0.51
C GLN A 10 -7.10 -1.60 -1.44
N MET A 11 -7.01 -1.91 -2.73
CA MET A 11 -6.65 -0.95 -3.77
C MET A 11 -7.69 -0.98 -4.89
N THR A 12 -8.23 0.18 -5.27
CA THR A 12 -9.02 0.30 -6.51
C THR A 12 -8.10 0.25 -7.72
N GLU A 13 -8.64 -0.04 -8.90
CA GLU A 13 -7.91 0.17 -10.16
C GLU A 13 -7.54 1.65 -10.35
N PRO A 14 -6.42 1.95 -11.03
CA PRO A 14 -6.01 3.32 -11.30
C PRO A 14 -6.97 3.98 -12.30
N GLN A 15 -7.38 5.20 -11.99
CA GLN A 15 -8.26 6.02 -12.82
C GLN A 15 -7.57 7.33 -13.18
N ALA A 16 -7.84 7.83 -14.38
CA ALA A 16 -7.34 9.12 -14.81
C ALA A 16 -7.96 10.25 -13.97
N ILE A 17 -7.14 11.15 -13.44
CA ILE A 17 -7.57 12.30 -12.64
C ILE A 17 -7.26 13.62 -13.35
N GLY A 18 -8.30 14.39 -13.66
CA GLY A 18 -8.17 15.65 -14.40
C GLY A 18 -7.73 15.43 -15.86
N THR A 19 -6.50 15.81 -16.18
CA THR A 19 -5.90 15.59 -17.51
C THR A 19 -5.54 14.12 -17.72
N ARG A 20 -5.68 13.62 -18.96
CA ARG A 20 -5.48 12.19 -19.33
C ARG A 20 -4.10 11.59 -19.01
N THR A 21 -3.17 12.35 -18.48
CA THR A 21 -1.80 11.91 -18.18
C THR A 21 -1.56 11.57 -16.72
N ARG A 22 -2.48 11.93 -15.81
CA ARG A 22 -2.33 11.68 -14.37
C ARG A 22 -3.28 10.58 -13.96
N TYR A 23 -2.78 9.60 -13.21
CA TYR A 23 -3.56 8.47 -12.74
C TYR A 23 -3.47 8.37 -11.23
N ALA A 24 -4.58 7.99 -10.59
CA ALA A 24 -4.62 7.78 -9.16
C ALA A 24 -5.54 6.61 -8.81
N PHE A 25 -5.33 6.04 -7.64
CA PHE A 25 -6.17 4.99 -7.07
C PHE A 25 -6.41 5.25 -5.59
N TRP A 26 -7.46 4.65 -5.05
CA TRP A 26 -7.72 4.64 -3.62
C TRP A 26 -7.03 3.45 -2.97
N LEU A 27 -6.30 3.72 -1.89
CA LEU A 27 -5.74 2.75 -0.98
C LEU A 27 -6.46 2.84 0.36
N THR A 28 -7.07 1.75 0.78
CA THR A 28 -7.64 1.59 2.12
C THR A 28 -6.76 0.62 2.91
N ALA A 29 -6.32 0.97 4.11
CA ALA A 29 -5.49 0.10 4.93
C ALA A 29 -5.75 0.30 6.42
N HIS A 30 -5.53 -0.75 7.22
CA HIS A 30 -5.71 -0.70 8.67
C HIS A 30 -4.45 -0.27 9.44
N GLU A 31 -3.28 -0.36 8.80
CA GLU A 31 -1.99 -0.07 9.42
C GLU A 31 -1.32 1.11 8.71
N ASP A 32 -0.89 2.13 9.46
CA ASP A 32 -0.30 3.35 8.91
C ASP A 32 0.96 3.09 8.07
N ARG A 33 1.70 2.01 8.40
CA ARG A 33 2.92 1.61 7.67
C ARG A 33 2.70 1.44 6.17
N PHE A 34 1.52 0.99 5.74
CA PHE A 34 1.23 0.82 4.32
C PHE A 34 1.23 2.16 3.58
N PHE A 35 0.73 3.22 4.21
CA PHE A 35 0.79 4.58 3.64
C PHE A 35 2.22 5.13 3.63
N GLU A 36 3.03 4.81 4.65
CA GLU A 36 4.44 5.21 4.71
C GLU A 36 5.27 4.56 3.60
N ILE A 37 5.09 3.25 3.37
CA ILE A 37 5.74 2.51 2.29
C ILE A 37 5.39 3.15 0.95
N VAL A 38 4.10 3.33 0.67
CA VAL A 38 3.63 3.92 -0.60
C VAL A 38 4.19 5.32 -0.84
N ARG A 39 4.24 6.17 0.21
CA ARG A 39 4.84 7.51 0.12
C ARG A 39 6.32 7.50 -0.25
N SER A 40 7.04 6.41 0.07
CA SER A 40 8.46 6.29 -0.22
C SER A 40 8.76 5.76 -1.63
N MET A 41 7.76 5.25 -2.36
CA MET A 41 7.95 4.64 -3.66
C MET A 41 8.17 5.70 -4.75
N GLY A 42 9.20 5.53 -5.58
CA GLY A 42 9.54 6.48 -6.65
C GLY A 42 8.47 6.61 -7.75
N CYS A 43 7.59 5.61 -7.90
CA CYS A 43 6.47 5.65 -8.84
C CYS A 43 5.26 6.43 -8.30
N VAL A 44 5.27 6.89 -7.05
CA VAL A 44 4.20 7.67 -6.42
C VAL A 44 4.56 9.15 -6.45
N ALA A 45 3.68 9.97 -7.02
CA ALA A 45 3.85 11.42 -7.08
C ALA A 45 3.30 12.12 -5.84
N PHE A 46 2.17 11.66 -5.34
CA PHE A 46 1.48 12.31 -4.21
C PHE A 46 0.57 11.33 -3.48
N VAL A 47 0.42 11.54 -2.16
CA VAL A 47 -0.52 10.79 -1.33
C VAL A 47 -1.34 11.78 -0.52
N SER A 48 -2.65 11.82 -0.75
CA SER A 48 -3.61 12.59 0.03
C SER A 48 -4.36 11.66 0.97
N GLN A 49 -4.38 11.93 2.27
CA GLN A 49 -5.05 11.08 3.25
C GLN A 49 -6.22 11.85 3.88
N PRO A 50 -7.41 11.83 3.27
CA PRO A 50 -8.59 12.51 3.81
C PRO A 50 -9.14 11.84 5.08
N ASP A 51 -8.85 10.55 5.28
CA ASP A 51 -9.25 9.74 6.44
C ASP A 51 -8.07 8.86 6.86
N ASN A 52 -7.98 8.51 8.15
CA ASN A 52 -6.89 7.73 8.72
C ASN A 52 -6.69 6.39 8.00
N ASN A 53 -7.76 5.77 7.50
CA ASN A 53 -7.68 4.45 6.86
C ASN A 53 -7.78 4.50 5.34
N CYS A 54 -7.84 5.68 4.73
CA CYS A 54 -8.06 5.83 3.28
C CYS A 54 -7.21 6.95 2.69
N ALA A 55 -6.44 6.63 1.67
CA ALA A 55 -5.59 7.58 0.95
C ALA A 55 -5.85 7.53 -0.55
N LEU A 56 -5.87 8.70 -1.17
CA LEU A 56 -5.76 8.85 -2.63
C LEU A 56 -4.28 8.88 -2.99
N VAL A 57 -3.86 7.91 -3.79
CA VAL A 57 -2.48 7.75 -4.23
C VAL A 57 -2.40 8.12 -5.70
N GLU A 58 -1.59 9.11 -6.02
CA GLU A 58 -1.31 9.54 -7.38
C GLU A 58 -0.01 8.93 -7.89
N ILE A 59 -0.06 8.36 -9.10
CA ILE A 59 1.07 7.75 -9.78
C ILE A 59 1.81 8.82 -10.59
N SER A 60 3.15 8.78 -10.53
CA SER A 60 4.02 9.64 -11.32
C SER A 60 3.87 9.37 -12.81
N ASN A 61 3.70 10.44 -13.60
CA ASN A 61 3.58 10.38 -15.06
C ASN A 61 4.84 9.84 -15.78
N GLN A 62 5.94 9.61 -15.04
CA GLN A 62 7.15 8.98 -15.57
C GLN A 62 7.04 7.46 -15.68
N HIS A 63 6.00 6.88 -15.08
CA HIS A 63 5.76 5.44 -15.06
C HIS A 63 4.43 5.11 -15.74
N ASP A 64 4.33 3.90 -16.29
CA ASP A 64 3.04 3.37 -16.71
C ASP A 64 2.15 3.13 -15.49
N ALA A 65 0.89 3.57 -15.57
CA ALA A 65 -0.01 3.56 -14.42
C ALA A 65 -0.43 2.15 -13.99
N ASP A 66 -0.57 1.22 -14.94
CA ASP A 66 -0.99 -0.16 -14.65
C ASP A 66 0.19 -0.95 -14.05
N GLU A 67 1.37 -0.81 -14.66
CA GLU A 67 2.60 -1.44 -14.16
C GLU A 67 2.97 -0.93 -12.75
N ALA A 68 2.95 0.39 -12.54
CA ALA A 68 3.23 0.98 -11.23
C ALA A 68 2.21 0.52 -10.18
N TRP A 69 0.92 0.44 -10.54
CA TRP A 69 -0.13 -0.02 -9.64
C TRP A 69 0.05 -1.51 -9.26
N HIS A 70 0.41 -2.37 -10.22
CA HIS A 70 0.75 -3.77 -9.94
C HIS A 70 1.96 -3.89 -9.02
N TRP A 71 3.01 -3.11 -9.26
CA TRP A 71 4.19 -3.14 -8.42
C TRP A 71 3.88 -2.68 -6.99
N ILE A 72 3.16 -1.56 -6.81
CA ILE A 72 2.72 -1.11 -5.48
C ILE A 72 1.93 -2.21 -4.77
N ARG A 73 1.02 -2.88 -5.47
CA ARG A 73 0.26 -4.00 -4.89
C ARG A 73 1.20 -5.13 -4.43
N THR A 74 2.16 -5.54 -5.26
CA THR A 74 3.11 -6.61 -4.92
C THR A 74 3.94 -6.26 -3.69
N GLU A 75 4.47 -5.04 -3.60
CA GLU A 75 5.22 -4.58 -2.42
C GLU A 75 4.36 -4.62 -1.16
N LEU A 76 3.13 -4.11 -1.24
CA LEU A 76 2.21 -4.15 -0.10
C LEU A 76 1.82 -5.57 0.29
N GLU A 77 1.66 -6.49 -0.67
CA GLU A 77 1.44 -7.91 -0.39
C GLU A 77 2.63 -8.56 0.34
N GLU A 78 3.86 -8.20 -0.02
CA GLU A 78 5.05 -8.66 0.69
C GLU A 78 5.12 -8.09 2.10
N GLU A 79 4.90 -6.78 2.25
CA GLU A 79 4.89 -6.08 3.54
C GLU A 79 3.78 -6.59 4.48
N SER A 80 2.66 -7.01 3.89
CA SER A 80 1.54 -7.60 4.63
C SER A 80 1.90 -8.95 5.28
N LYS A 81 2.90 -9.67 4.77
CA LYS A 81 3.36 -10.94 5.36
C LYS A 81 4.19 -10.73 6.62
N PHE A 82 4.77 -9.54 6.80
CA PHE A 82 5.44 -9.20 8.04
C PHE A 82 4.40 -9.06 9.16
N VAL A 83 4.42 -10.03 10.07
CA VAL A 83 3.70 -9.99 11.34
C VAL A 83 4.62 -9.31 12.35
N LYS A 84 4.19 -8.16 12.86
CA LYS A 84 4.85 -7.55 14.01
C LYS A 84 4.66 -8.52 15.18
N LEU A 85 5.74 -9.11 15.68
CA LEU A 85 5.71 -10.00 16.83
C LEU A 85 5.15 -9.23 18.03
N ASP A 86 4.10 -9.77 18.64
CA ASP A 86 3.55 -9.24 19.88
C ASP A 86 4.57 -9.45 21.01
N LYS A 87 4.58 -8.58 22.03
CA LYS A 87 5.58 -8.62 23.12
C LYS A 87 5.68 -9.97 23.82
N ILE A 88 4.59 -10.73 23.84
CA ILE A 88 4.54 -12.09 24.41
C ILE A 88 5.49 -13.04 23.67
N TRP A 89 5.66 -12.87 22.37
CA TRP A 89 6.60 -13.66 21.59
C TRP A 89 8.05 -13.18 21.75
N GLU A 90 8.27 -11.87 21.92
CA GLU A 90 9.59 -11.34 22.29
C GLU A 90 10.05 -11.92 23.63
N ASP A 91 9.14 -11.95 24.61
CA ASP A 91 9.37 -12.59 25.90
C ASP A 91 9.60 -14.11 25.73
N ALA A 92 8.77 -14.83 24.97
CA ALA A 92 8.95 -16.27 24.79
C ALA A 92 10.28 -16.65 24.09
N ILE A 93 10.76 -15.85 23.15
CA ILE A 93 12.06 -16.06 22.48
C ILE A 93 13.23 -15.72 23.42
N SER A 94 13.10 -14.70 24.26
CA SER A 94 14.11 -14.36 25.28
C SER A 94 14.37 -15.49 26.28
N TRP A 95 13.43 -16.43 26.46
CA TRP A 95 13.60 -17.57 27.37
C TRP A 95 14.18 -18.82 26.70
N LEU A 96 14.34 -18.81 25.37
CA LEU A 96 14.89 -19.91 24.58
C LEU A 96 16.37 -19.72 24.20
N LEU A 97 16.92 -18.52 24.38
CA LEU A 97 18.35 -18.17 24.20
C LEU A 97 19.06 -18.08 25.55
#